data_AF-A0A936LC45-F1
#
_entry.id   AF-A0A936LC45-F1
#
_cell.length_a   1.000
_cell.length_b   1.000
_cell.length_c   1.000
_cell.angle_alpha   90.00
_cell.angle_beta   90.00
_cell.angle_gamma   90.00
#
_symmetry.space_group_name_H-M   'P 1'
#
loop_
_entity.id
_entity.type
_entity.pdbx_description
1 polymer ?
#
loop_
_entity_poly.entity_id
_entity_poly.type
_entity_poly.pdbx_seq_one_letter_code
_entity_poly.pdbx_strand_id
1 'polypeptide(L)'
;MRSKTILGGVRRRTLASARQRQFGRVPLWLLFGLGLLGGLVLYWYTTPQDVPRWARKWLPLPGLPDYTGPLYRWRDDRGREQITDKPPKNRPYETQLYRSNANVVPPNQ
;
A
#
# COMPACT_ATOMS: atom_id res chain seq x y z
N MET A 1 11.05 22.15 87.63
CA MET A 1 11.98 21.24 86.94
C MET A 1 11.22 20.00 86.46
N ARG A 2 10.83 19.95 85.17
CA ARG A 2 10.73 18.74 84.30
C ARG A 2 9.96 19.06 83.02
N SER A 3 10.68 18.92 81.90
CA SER A 3 10.26 19.06 80.51
C SER A 3 9.36 17.92 80.01
N LYS A 4 8.98 18.05 78.72
CA LYS A 4 8.65 17.03 77.69
C LYS A 4 7.14 16.76 77.51
N THR A 5 6.53 16.73 76.32
CA THR A 5 7.00 16.67 74.92
C THR A 5 5.83 17.04 73.98
N ILE A 6 6.12 17.77 72.90
CA ILE A 6 5.25 17.93 71.72
C ILE A 6 5.39 16.70 70.83
N LEU A 7 4.29 16.07 70.43
CA LEU A 7 4.14 15.16 69.28
C LEU A 7 2.62 14.92 69.14
N GLY A 8 1.95 15.06 68.01
CA GLY A 8 2.33 15.20 66.62
C GLY A 8 1.04 14.84 65.87
N GLY A 9 0.48 15.77 65.12
CA GLY A 9 -0.84 15.62 64.51
C GLY A 9 -0.89 14.48 63.49
N VAL A 10 -1.79 13.52 63.69
CA VAL A 10 -2.10 12.48 62.70
C VAL A 10 -3.26 12.98 61.83
N ARG A 11 -2.95 13.79 60.80
CA ARG A 11 -3.88 14.03 59.69
C ARG A 11 -3.89 12.79 58.80
N ARG A 12 -4.88 11.92 58.98
CA ARG A 12 -5.18 10.83 58.04
C ARG A 12 -5.61 11.45 56.70
N ARG A 13 -4.69 11.52 55.74
CA ARG A 13 -5.05 11.76 54.33
C ARG A 13 -5.59 10.46 53.76
N THR A 14 -6.91 10.35 53.68
CA THR A 14 -7.58 9.39 52.82
C THR A 14 -7.20 9.71 51.38
N LEU A 15 -6.22 8.98 50.84
CA LEU A 15 -5.96 8.94 49.41
C LEU A 15 -7.10 8.14 48.77
N ALA A 16 -8.15 8.86 48.37
CA ALA A 16 -9.09 8.35 47.40
C ALA A 16 -8.31 8.16 46.10
N SER A 17 -7.77 6.95 45.90
CA SER A 17 -7.20 6.53 44.63
C SER A 17 -8.33 6.54 43.61
N ALA A 18 -8.50 7.67 42.94
CA ALA A 18 -9.33 7.82 41.78
C ALA A 18 -8.84 6.78 40.76
N ARG A 19 -9.60 5.71 40.61
CA ARG A 19 -9.43 4.70 39.58
C ARG A 19 -9.74 5.39 38.26
N GLN A 20 -8.77 6.15 37.74
CA GLN A 20 -8.85 6.75 36.42
C GLN A 20 -9.03 5.60 35.44
N ARG A 21 -10.27 5.40 35.01
CA ARG A 21 -10.57 4.61 33.82
C ARG A 21 -9.81 5.30 32.70
N GLN A 22 -8.66 4.73 32.32
CA GLN A 22 -8.01 5.03 31.05
C GLN A 22 -9.01 4.60 29.96
N PHE A 23 -9.96 5.49 29.66
CA PHE A 23 -10.59 5.47 28.36
C PHE A 23 -9.46 5.84 27.41
N GLY A 24 -8.90 4.82 26.76
CA GLY A 24 -7.96 5.00 25.67
C GLY A 24 -8.64 5.89 24.64
N ARG A 25 -8.35 7.18 24.71
CA ARG A 25 -8.77 8.16 23.72
C ARG A 25 -8.02 7.82 22.46
N VAL A 26 -8.57 6.91 21.66
CA VAL A 26 -8.13 6.73 20.29
C VAL A 26 -8.46 8.05 19.61
N PRO A 27 -7.46 8.84 19.20
CA PRO A 27 -7.73 10.10 18.54
C PRO A 27 -8.54 9.80 17.28
N LEU A 28 -9.59 10.59 17.02
CA LEU A 28 -10.48 10.38 15.89
C LEU A 28 -9.72 10.31 14.55
N TRP A 29 -8.60 11.04 14.45
CA TRP A 29 -7.66 10.99 13.33
C TRP A 29 -7.06 9.60 13.07
N LEU A 30 -6.84 8.78 14.10
CA LEU A 30 -6.38 7.40 13.93
C LEU A 30 -7.44 6.55 13.23
N LEU A 31 -8.73 6.76 13.55
CA LEU A 31 -9.84 6.06 12.89
C LEU A 31 -9.97 6.48 11.43
N PHE A 32 -9.86 7.77 11.14
CA PHE A 32 -9.83 8.26 9.76
C PHE A 32 -8.61 7.75 8.99
N GLY A 33 -7.43 7.76 9.60
CA GLY A 33 -6.21 7.22 8.99
C GLY A 33 -6.35 5.73 8.67
N LEU A 34 -6.90 4.94 9.60
CA LEU A 34 -7.13 3.52 9.39
C LEU A 34 -8.23 3.27 8.35
N GLY A 35 -9.29 4.08 8.34
CA GLY A 35 -10.37 3.99 7.35
C GLY A 35 -9.88 4.32 5.94
N LEU A 36 -9.07 5.38 5.78
CA LEU A 36 -8.45 5.72 4.50
C LEU A 36 -7.49 4.64 4.04
N LEU A 37 -6.64 4.13 4.95
CA LEU A 37 -5.68 3.08 4.62
C LEU A 37 -6.41 1.79 4.21
N GLY A 38 -7.42 1.38 4.98
CA GLY A 38 -8.24 0.21 4.68
C GLY A 38 -9.03 0.37 3.37
N GLY A 39 -9.59 1.55 3.14
CA GLY A 39 -10.29 1.88 1.89
C GLY A 39 -9.36 1.83 0.68
N LEU A 40 -8.12 2.34 0.80
CA LEU A 40 -7.12 2.30 -0.27
C LEU A 40 -6.69 0.86 -0.58
N VAL A 41 -6.47 0.04 0.45
CA VAL A 41 -6.14 -1.39 0.29
C VAL A 41 -7.29 -2.14 -0.39
N LEU A 42 -8.54 -1.90 0.04
CA LEU A 42 -9.72 -2.52 -0.56
C LEU A 42 -9.93 -2.07 -2.01
N TYR A 43 -9.73 -0.78 -2.30
CA TYR A 43 -9.79 -0.24 -3.66
C TYR A 43 -8.77 -0.95 -4.56
N TRP A 44 -7.50 -1.03 -4.15
CA TRP A 44 -6.46 -1.73 -4.90
C TRP A 44 -6.67 -3.24 -5.02
N TYR A 45 -7.35 -3.86 -4.05
CA TYR A 45 -7.77 -5.25 -4.15
C TYR A 45 -8.79 -5.46 -5.28
N THR A 46 -9.76 -4.55 -5.42
CA THR A 46 -10.77 -4.63 -6.49
C THR A 46 -10.25 -4.15 -7.85
N THR A 47 -9.31 -3.20 -7.86
CA THR A 47 -8.76 -2.56 -9.07
C THR A 47 -7.24 -2.66 -9.09
N PRO A 48 -6.67 -3.83 -9.41
CA PRO A 48 -5.23 -4.07 -9.33
C PRO A 48 -4.41 -3.28 -10.38
N GLN A 49 -5.06 -2.72 -11.41
CA GLN A 49 -4.40 -1.93 -12.45
C GLN A 49 -3.90 -0.55 -11.98
N ASP A 50 -4.52 0.01 -10.95
CA ASP A 50 -4.18 1.34 -10.42
C ASP A 50 -3.09 1.29 -9.33
N VAL A 51 -2.55 0.09 -9.05
CA VAL A 51 -1.54 -0.09 -8.01
C VAL A 51 -0.20 0.49 -8.46
N PRO A 52 0.38 1.45 -7.71
CA PRO A 52 1.69 2.01 -8.01
C PRO A 52 2.80 0.95 -8.00
N ARG A 53 3.80 1.07 -8.89
CA ARG A 53 4.89 0.07 -9.03
C ARG A 53 5.64 -0.23 -7.73
N TRP A 54 5.79 0.75 -6.83
CA TRP A 54 6.44 0.56 -5.54
C TRP A 54 5.60 -0.28 -4.58
N ALA A 55 4.27 -0.12 -4.61
CA ALA A 55 3.32 -0.84 -3.76
C ALA A 55 3.15 -2.29 -4.22
N ARG A 56 3.24 -2.57 -5.53
CA ARG A 56 3.19 -3.94 -6.07
C ARG A 56 4.26 -4.87 -5.50
N LYS A 57 5.44 -4.34 -5.15
CA LYS A 57 6.53 -5.13 -4.57
C LYS A 57 6.24 -5.53 -3.12
N TRP A 58 5.43 -4.75 -2.42
CA TRP A 58 5.14 -4.91 -0.98
C TRP A 58 3.80 -5.59 -0.72
N LEU A 59 2.81 -5.40 -1.59
CA LEU A 59 1.50 -6.02 -1.48
C LEU A 59 1.44 -7.27 -2.38
N PRO A 60 1.39 -8.49 -1.81
CA PRO A 60 1.10 -9.71 -2.56
C PRO A 60 -0.41 -9.76 -2.86
N LEU A 61 -0.85 -8.89 -3.76
CA LEU A 61 -2.22 -8.84 -4.24
C LEU A 61 -2.41 -9.93 -5.32
N PRO A 62 -3.34 -10.87 -5.14
CA PRO A 62 -3.59 -11.92 -6.13
C PRO A 62 -4.17 -11.29 -7.41
N GLY A 63 -3.60 -11.64 -8.57
CA GLY A 63 -4.09 -11.17 -9.87
C GLY A 63 -3.57 -9.81 -10.32
N LEU A 64 -2.50 -9.27 -9.71
CA LEU A 64 -1.75 -8.19 -10.37
C LEU A 64 -1.30 -8.71 -11.73
N PRO A 65 -1.68 -8.06 -12.84
CA PRO A 65 -1.08 -8.38 -14.11
C PRO A 65 0.41 -8.12 -13.98
N ASP A 66 1.21 -9.18 -14.06
CA ASP A 66 2.63 -9.10 -14.34
C ASP A 66 2.77 -8.29 -15.62
N TYR A 67 3.01 -7.00 -15.50
CA TYR A 67 3.19 -6.16 -16.67
C TYR A 67 4.46 -6.63 -17.36
N THR A 68 4.31 -7.43 -18.41
CA THR A 68 5.39 -7.76 -19.34
C THR A 68 5.69 -6.45 -20.05
N GLY A 69 6.95 -6.01 -20.03
CA GLY A 69 7.35 -4.70 -20.53
C GLY A 69 6.93 -4.42 -21.98
N PRO A 70 7.17 -3.19 -22.48
CA PRO A 70 6.88 -2.87 -23.88
C PRO A 70 7.63 -3.81 -24.81
N LEU A 71 6.89 -4.48 -25.69
CA LEU A 71 7.43 -5.31 -26.77
C LEU A 71 7.40 -4.50 -28.06
N TYR A 72 8.40 -4.71 -28.92
CA TYR A 72 8.58 -3.95 -30.15
C TYR A 72 8.39 -4.87 -31.34
N ARG A 73 7.37 -4.59 -32.14
CA ARG A 73 7.02 -5.34 -33.34
C ARG A 73 7.54 -4.62 -34.58
N TRP A 74 8.23 -5.32 -35.45
CA TRP A 74 8.83 -4.74 -36.66
C TRP A 74 8.91 -5.76 -37.79
N ARG A 75 9.19 -5.30 -39.01
CA ARG A 75 9.34 -6.16 -40.18
C ARG A 75 10.79 -6.17 -40.68
N ASP A 76 11.30 -7.37 -40.95
CA ASP A 76 12.62 -7.55 -41.54
C ASP A 76 12.63 -7.25 -43.06
N ASP A 77 13.82 -7.27 -43.68
CA ASP A 77 13.96 -6.98 -45.12
C ASP A 77 13.30 -8.03 -46.01
N ARG A 78 12.95 -9.19 -45.45
CA ARG A 78 12.26 -10.27 -46.13
C ARG A 78 10.74 -10.21 -45.88
N GLY A 79 10.26 -9.14 -45.23
CA GLY A 79 8.86 -8.93 -44.91
C GLY A 79 8.34 -9.77 -43.74
N ARG A 80 9.21 -10.44 -42.98
CA ARG A 80 8.82 -11.28 -41.83
C ARG A 80 8.63 -10.41 -40.60
N GLU A 81 7.56 -10.70 -39.87
CA GLU A 81 7.25 -10.03 -38.61
C GLU A 81 8.15 -10.57 -37.49
N GLN A 82 8.70 -9.66 -36.70
CA GLN A 82 9.58 -9.96 -35.57
C GLN A 82 9.15 -9.16 -34.36
N ILE A 83 9.25 -9.78 -33.18
CA ILE A 83 8.93 -9.17 -31.90
C ILE A 83 10.18 -9.23 -31.01
N THR A 84 10.59 -8.09 -30.47
CA THR A 84 11.79 -7.96 -29.63
C THR A 84 11.52 -7.15 -28.37
N ASP A 85 12.21 -7.46 -27.28
CA ASP A 85 12.10 -6.69 -26.01
C ASP A 85 12.81 -5.33 -26.05
N LYS A 86 13.63 -5.11 -27.08
CA LYS A 86 14.40 -3.88 -27.29
C LYS A 86 14.03 -3.24 -28.63
N PRO A 87 14.01 -1.90 -28.71
CA PRO A 87 13.70 -1.22 -29.95
C PRO A 87 14.82 -1.46 -30.99
N PRO A 88 14.49 -1.78 -32.25
CA PRO A 88 15.48 -1.89 -33.31
C PRO A 88 16.05 -0.50 -33.65
N LYS A 89 17.37 -0.42 -33.88
CA LYS A 89 18.08 0.87 -33.99
C LYS A 89 17.84 1.62 -35.31
N ASN A 90 17.51 0.91 -36.39
CA ASN A 90 17.45 1.47 -37.75
C ASN A 90 16.20 1.03 -38.53
N ARG A 91 15.10 0.72 -37.83
CA ARG A 91 13.89 0.23 -38.47
C ARG A 91 12.64 0.82 -37.83
N PRO A 92 11.59 1.08 -38.61
CA PRO A 92 10.30 1.41 -38.04
C PRO A 92 9.80 0.23 -37.22
N TYR A 93 9.29 0.52 -36.04
CA TYR A 93 8.73 -0.45 -35.13
C TYR A 93 7.44 0.09 -34.51
N GLU A 94 6.59 -0.82 -34.08
CA GLU A 94 5.38 -0.55 -33.33
C GLU A 94 5.59 -1.03 -31.88
N THR A 95 5.29 -0.16 -30.91
CA THR A 95 5.36 -0.53 -29.49
C THR A 95 4.03 -1.14 -29.06
N GLN A 96 4.08 -2.37 -28.58
CA GLN A 96 2.94 -3.12 -28.07
C GLN A 96 3.07 -3.33 -26.56
N LEU A 97 1.98 -3.01 -25.86
CA LEU A 97 1.89 -3.13 -24.41
C LEU A 97 1.05 -4.37 -24.10
N TYR A 98 1.71 -5.46 -23.69
CA TYR A 98 1.02 -6.69 -23.36
C TYR A 98 0.66 -6.75 -21.88
N ARG A 99 -0.56 -7.21 -21.60
CA ARG A 99 -0.98 -7.59 -20.25
C ARG A 99 -0.77 -9.09 -20.10
N SER A 100 -0.07 -9.54 -19.06
CA SER A 100 0.14 -10.97 -18.80
C SER A 100 -1.13 -11.73 -18.42
N ASN A 101 -2.17 -11.04 -17.96
CA ASN A 101 -3.38 -11.65 -17.44
C ASN A 101 -4.51 -11.80 -18.47
N ALA A 102 -4.31 -11.36 -19.71
CA ALA A 102 -5.33 -11.41 -20.74
C ALA A 102 -4.72 -11.70 -22.11
N ASN A 103 -5.07 -12.85 -22.69
CA ASN A 103 -4.74 -13.16 -24.07
C ASN A 103 -5.82 -12.55 -24.97
N VAL A 104 -5.65 -11.26 -25.32
CA VAL A 104 -6.58 -10.57 -26.22
C VAL A 104 -6.14 -10.84 -27.66
N VAL A 105 -6.90 -11.67 -28.36
CA VAL A 105 -6.72 -11.85 -29.81
C VAL A 105 -7.29 -10.58 -30.48
N PRO A 106 -6.50 -9.87 -31.31
CA PRO A 106 -7.02 -8.73 -32.06
C PRO A 106 -8.23 -9.17 -32.88
N PRO A 107 -9.30 -8.36 -32.99
CA PRO A 107 -10.40 -8.68 -33.89
C PRO A 107 -9.84 -8.85 -35.30
N ASN A 108 -10.16 -9.98 -35.93
CA ASN A 108 -9.73 -10.30 -37.28
C ASN A 108 -10.11 -9.13 -38.22
N GLN A 109 -9.11 -8.52 -38.86
CA GLN A 109 -9.32 -7.56 -39.94
C GLN A 109 -9.50 -8.29 -41.27
#